data_AF-M2Q376-F1
#
_entry.id   AF-M2Q376-F1
#
_cell.length_a   1.000
_cell.length_b   1.000
_cell.length_c   1.000
_cell.angle_alpha   90.00
_cell.angle_beta   90.00
_cell.angle_gamma   90.00
#
_symmetry.space_group_name_H-M   'P 1'
#
loop_
_entity.id
_entity.type
_entity.pdbx_description
1 polymer ?
#
loop_
_entity_poly.entity_id
_entity_poly.type
_entity_poly.pdbx_seq_one_letter_code
_entity_poly.pdbx_strand_id
1 'polypeptide(L)' 'MNDDGIGRSTEETIRIVKAIQFSDEHGAVCPLSWKPGKDTIEPNTKCK' A
#
# COMPACT_ATOMS: atom_id res chain seq x y z
N MET A 1 -10.36 -18.05 8.93
CA MET A 1 -10.08 -18.13 10.38
C MET A 1 -8.87 -17.24 10.65
N ASN A 2 -8.98 -16.29 11.57
CA ASN A 2 -7.84 -15.53 12.09
C ASN A 2 -7.42 -16.20 13.40
N ASP A 3 -6.13 -16.18 13.76
CA ASP A 3 -5.64 -16.78 15.01
C ASP A 3 -6.03 -15.87 16.20
N ASP A 4 -6.81 -16.40 17.16
CA ASP A 4 -7.34 -15.65 18.31
C ASP A 4 -6.26 -15.12 19.29
N GLY A 5 -5.00 -15.56 19.15
CA GLY A 5 -3.87 -15.12 19.97
C GLY A 5 -3.05 -13.98 19.36
N ILE A 6 -3.26 -13.64 18.08
CA ILE A 6 -2.44 -12.64 17.36
C ILE A 6 -3.27 -11.40 17.02
N GLY A 7 -2.91 -10.28 17.65
CA GLY A 7 -3.48 -8.98 17.35
C GLY A 7 -3.07 -8.48 15.97
N ARG A 8 -4.06 -8.12 15.13
CA ARG A 8 -3.83 -7.39 13.88
C ARG A 8 -3.72 -5.91 14.17
N SER A 9 -2.77 -5.23 13.52
CA SER A 9 -2.70 -3.77 13.60
C SER A 9 -3.75 -3.11 12.70
N THR A 10 -4.66 -2.37 13.32
CA THR A 10 -5.69 -1.58 12.62
C THR A 10 -5.06 -0.50 11.74
N GLU A 11 -3.93 0.08 12.20
CA GLU A 11 -3.20 1.11 11.48
C GLU A 11 -2.61 0.60 10.17
N GLU A 12 -2.04 -0.61 10.17
CA GLU A 12 -1.53 -1.23 8.94
C GLU A 12 -2.67 -1.56 7.97
N THR A 13 -3.83 -1.99 8.48
CA THR A 13 -4.99 -2.28 7.63
C THR A 13 -5.46 -1.01 6.91
N ILE A 14 -5.54 0.12 7.63
CA ILE A 14 -5.91 1.42 7.04
C ILE A 14 -4.86 1.89 6.03
N ARG A 15 -3.57 1.66 6.30
CA ARG A 15 -2.48 2.02 5.37
C ARG A 15 -2.61 1.26 4.05
N ILE A 16 -2.86 -0.05 4.11
CA ILE A 16 -2.99 -0.90 2.94
C ILE A 16 -4.20 -0.47 2.10
N VAL A 17 -5.37 -0.25 2.72
CA VAL A 17 -6.58 0.19 2.00
C VAL A 17 -6.34 1.51 1.26
N LYS A 18 -5.69 2.48 1.91
CA LYS A 18 -5.36 3.76 1.27
C LYS A 18 -4.34 3.62 0.14
N ALA A 19 -3.35 2.74 0.29
CA ALA A 19 -2.37 2.47 -0.75
C ALA A 19 -3.02 1.83 -1.99
N ILE A 20 -3.97 0.92 -1.78
CA ILE A 20 -4.74 0.30 -2.88
C ILE A 20 -5.58 1.36 -3.61
N GLN A 21 -6.31 2.20 -2.88
CA GLN A 21 -7.10 3.29 -3.47
C GLN A 21 -6.22 4.23 -4.31
N PHE A 22 -5.09 4.66 -3.76
CA PHE A 22 -4.15 5.53 -4.46
C PHE A 22 -3.58 4.87 -5.73
N SER A 23 -3.21 3.59 -5.65
CA SER A 23 -2.66 2.83 -6.78
C SER A 23 -3.68 2.66 -7.91
N ASP A 24 -4.97 2.54 -7.58
CA ASP A 24 -6.06 2.44 -8.56
C ASP A 24 -6.32 3.79 -9.24
N GLU A 25 -6.31 4.89 -8.48
CA GLU A 25 -6.55 6.24 -9.00
C GLU A 25 -5.38 6.79 -9.84
N HIS A 26 -4.14 6.52 -9.44
CA HIS A 26 -2.95 7.14 -10.04
C HIS A 26 -2.13 6.17 -10.93
N GLY A 27 -2.40 4.87 -10.88
CA GLY A 27 -1.60 3.86 -11.60
C GLY A 27 -0.14 3.75 -11.13
N ALA A 28 0.20 4.35 -9.98
CA ALA A 28 1.53 4.34 -9.38
C ALA A 28 1.63 3.32 -8.25
N VAL A 29 2.83 2.77 -8.01
CA VAL A 29 3.03 1.77 -6.94
C VAL A 29 3.54 2.43 -5.66
N CYS A 30 2.98 2.01 -4.53
CA CYS A 30 3.33 2.52 -3.21
C CYS A 30 4.55 1.77 -2.63
N PRO A 31 5.65 2.45 -2.26
CA PRO A 31 6.81 1.82 -1.61
C PRO A 31 6.52 1.29 -0.19
N LEU A 32 7.50 0.59 0.40
CA LEU A 32 7.42 0.09 1.77
C LEU A 32 7.14 1.24 2.75
N SER A 33 6.18 1.03 3.66
CA SER A 33 5.74 2.05 4.64
C SER A 33 5.20 3.35 4.02
N TRP A 34 4.67 3.29 2.79
CA TRP A 34 4.04 4.44 2.14
C TRP A 34 2.86 5.00 2.95
N LYS A 35 2.76 6.33 2.98
CA LYS A 35 1.69 7.12 3.60
C LYS A 35 1.18 8.16 2.61
N PRO A 36 -0.06 8.64 2.73
CA PRO A 36 -0.60 9.66 1.84
C PRO A 36 0.30 10.90 1.83
N GLY A 37 0.72 11.33 0.63
CA GLY A 37 1.64 12.46 0.43
C GLY A 37 3.13 12.12 0.45
N LYS A 38 3.51 10.84 0.55
CA LYS A 38 4.89 10.38 0.32
C LYS A 38 5.13 10.08 -1.16
N ASP A 39 6.39 10.13 -1.56
CA ASP A 39 6.84 9.71 -2.89
C ASP A 39 6.30 8.34 -3.28
N THR A 40 5.92 8.25 -4.55
CA THR A 40 5.39 7.05 -5.17
C THR A 40 6.34 6.63 -6.27
N ILE A 41 6.30 5.35 -6.62
CA ILE A 41 7.14 4.83 -7.70
C ILE A 41 6.23 4.73 -8.92
N GLU A 42 6.51 5.51 -9.96
CA GLU A 42 5.87 5.29 -11.25
C GLU A 42 6.41 3.99 -11.85
N PRO A 43 5.56 3.01 -12.20
CA PRO A 43 6.03 1.78 -12.80
C PRO A 43 6.55 2.08 -14.20
N ASN A 44 7.85 2.35 -14.33
CA ASN A 44 8.50 2.49 -15.62
C ASN A 44 8.57 1.12 -16.29
N THR A 45 7.73 0.88 -17.29
CA THR A 45 7.72 -0.32 -18.15
C THR A 45 8.91 -0.34 -19.11
N LYS A 46 10.13 -0.13 -18.61
CA LYS A 46 11.37 -0.24 -19.36
C LYS A 46 12.31 -1.16 -18.59
N CYS A 47 12.19 -2.46 -18.84
CA CYS A 47 13.29 -3.36 -19.21
C CYS A 47 12.77 -4.81 -19.25
N LYS A 48 12.44 -5.19 -20.49
CA LYS A 48 12.47 -6.51 -21.13
C LYS A 48 12.84 -7.73 -20.29
#